data_AF-A0A933R8U1-F1
#
_entry.id   AF-A0A933R8U1-F1
#
_cell.length_a   1.000
_cell.length_b   1.000
_cell.length_c   1.000
_cell.angle_alpha   90.00
_cell.angle_beta   90.00
_cell.angle_gamma   90.00
#
_symmetry.space_group_name_H-M   'P 1'
#
loop_
_entity.id
_entity.type
_entity.pdbx_description
1 polymer ?
#
loop_
_entity_poly.entity_id
_entity_poly.type
_entity_poly.pdbx_seq_one_letter_code
_entity_poly.pdbx_strand_id
1 'polypeptide(L)'
;MSVHDGFPLPDLGDRLTSGFWFAAERHELAIPQCRRCRRWVWYPEAACPWCSQPGPEWTAAGDVVHLDRGSSRPPARVRRDGSLHQCHRHARRGSVAAGRHPRGRCRGR
;
A
#
# COMPACT_ATOMS: atom_id res chain seq x y z
N MET A 1 -18.27 -19.61 29.66
CA MET A 1 -17.93 -18.44 28.82
C MET A 1 -19.22 -17.98 28.17
N SER A 2 -19.84 -16.93 28.70
CA SER A 2 -21.11 -16.43 28.16
C SER A 2 -20.81 -15.58 26.93
N VAL A 3 -21.11 -16.11 25.76
CA VAL A 3 -21.25 -15.30 24.55
C VAL A 3 -22.48 -14.42 24.76
N HIS A 4 -22.34 -13.10 24.62
CA HIS A 4 -23.47 -12.19 24.74
C HIS A 4 -24.44 -12.42 23.57
N ASP A 5 -25.58 -13.07 23.82
CA ASP A 5 -26.59 -13.48 22.83
C ASP A 5 -27.23 -12.35 22.00
N GLY A 6 -26.83 -11.09 22.21
CA GLY A 6 -27.35 -9.91 21.50
C GLY A 6 -26.31 -9.12 20.69
N PHE A 7 -25.03 -9.49 20.73
CA PHE A 7 -24.00 -8.80 19.93
C PHE A 7 -23.87 -9.48 18.56
N PRO A 8 -24.01 -8.75 17.44
CA PRO A 8 -23.92 -9.37 16.12
C PRO A 8 -22.51 -9.95 15.92
N LEU A 9 -22.45 -11.20 15.48
CA LEU A 9 -21.19 -11.81 15.08
C LEU A 9 -20.63 -11.09 13.85
N PRO A 10 -19.29 -11.01 13.71
CA PRO A 10 -18.67 -10.46 12.51
C PRO A 10 -19.01 -11.29 11.27
N ASP A 11 -19.13 -10.62 10.12
CA ASP A 11 -19.25 -11.30 8.81
C ASP A 11 -17.89 -11.86 8.39
N LEU A 12 -17.77 -13.18 8.38
CA LEU A 12 -16.55 -13.89 7.97
C LEU A 12 -16.29 -13.82 6.46
N GLY A 13 -17.31 -13.49 5.66
CA GLY A 13 -17.22 -13.33 4.21
C GLY A 13 -16.80 -11.94 3.75
N ASP A 14 -16.72 -10.97 4.66
CA ASP A 14 -16.34 -9.60 4.35
C ASP A 14 -14.94 -9.55 3.73
N ARG A 15 -14.81 -9.00 2.52
CA ARG A 15 -13.54 -9.00 1.77
C ARG A 15 -12.42 -8.22 2.44
N LEU A 16 -12.75 -7.23 3.28
CA LEU A 16 -11.75 -6.43 3.98
C LEU A 16 -11.23 -7.16 5.19
N THR A 17 -12.05 -7.95 5.89
CA THR A 17 -11.68 -8.53 7.20
C THR A 17 -11.54 -10.06 7.19
N SER A 18 -12.02 -10.77 6.17
CA SER A 18 -11.99 -12.23 6.11
C SER A 18 -10.59 -12.84 6.26
N GLY A 19 -9.55 -12.18 5.73
CA GLY A 19 -8.17 -12.63 5.88
C GLY A 19 -7.68 -12.63 7.34
N PHE A 20 -8.19 -11.72 8.18
CA PHE A 20 -7.91 -11.75 9.62
C PHE A 20 -8.59 -12.97 10.26
N TRP A 21 -9.88 -13.19 9.97
CA TRP A 21 -10.64 -14.28 10.57
C TRP A 21 -10.10 -15.66 10.19
N PHE A 22 -9.75 -15.89 8.92
CA PHE A 22 -9.16 -17.15 8.47
C PHE A 22 -7.77 -17.41 9.07
N ALA A 23 -6.97 -16.38 9.32
CA ALA A 23 -5.70 -16.52 10.02
C ALA A 23 -5.92 -16.82 11.51
N ALA A 24 -6.88 -16.13 12.15
CA ALA A 24 -7.23 -16.34 13.54
C ALA A 24 -7.72 -17.78 13.82
N GLU A 25 -8.49 -18.37 12.91
CA GLU A 25 -8.90 -19.79 12.97
C GLU A 25 -7.70 -20.75 13.04
N ARG A 26 -6.58 -20.36 12.42
CA ARG A 26 -5.32 -21.12 12.39
C ARG A 26 -4.34 -20.74 13.50
N HIS A 27 -4.76 -19.90 14.44
CA HIS A 27 -3.90 -19.30 15.48
C HIS A 27 -2.71 -18.50 14.90
N GLU A 28 -2.88 -17.91 13.72
CA GLU A 28 -1.88 -17.07 13.05
C GLU A 28 -2.31 -15.60 13.12
N LEU A 29 -1.33 -14.69 13.29
CA LEU A 29 -1.56 -13.28 13.07
C LEU A 29 -1.25 -12.95 11.61
N ALA A 30 -2.24 -12.45 10.88
CA ALA A 30 -2.03 -11.90 9.54
C ALA A 30 -2.30 -10.40 9.56
N ILE A 31 -1.49 -9.62 8.82
CA ILE A 31 -1.65 -8.19 8.65
C ILE A 31 -1.59 -7.88 7.13
N PRO A 32 -2.47 -7.03 6.59
CA PRO A 32 -2.41 -6.64 5.20
C PRO A 32 -1.10 -5.90 4.87
N GLN A 33 -0.46 -6.26 3.77
CA GLN A 33 0.71 -5.59 3.21
C GLN A 33 0.44 -5.13 1.79
N CYS A 34 0.72 -3.87 1.49
CA CYS A 34 0.55 -3.36 0.13
C CYS A 34 1.56 -4.00 -0.82
N ARG A 35 1.08 -4.63 -1.90
CA ARG A 35 1.93 -5.26 -2.93
C ARG A 35 2.85 -4.29 -3.66
N ARG A 36 2.46 -3.00 -3.77
CA ARG A 36 3.24 -1.97 -4.48
C ARG A 36 4.28 -1.28 -3.61
N CYS A 37 3.87 -0.72 -2.46
CA CYS A 37 4.78 0.06 -1.60
C CYS A 37 5.34 -0.74 -0.43
N ARG A 38 4.91 -2.00 -0.24
CA ARG A 38 5.36 -2.94 0.79
C ARG A 38 5.13 -2.47 2.23
N ARG A 39 4.28 -1.46 2.42
CA ARG A 39 3.84 -0.99 3.74
C ARG A 39 2.78 -1.89 4.33
N TRP A 40 2.84 -2.05 5.64
CA TRP A 40 1.85 -2.76 6.44
C TRP A 40 0.66 -1.84 6.73
N VAL A 41 -0.55 -2.33 6.50
CA VAL A 41 -1.82 -1.64 6.78
C VAL A 41 -2.43 -2.29 8.01
N TRP A 42 -2.52 -1.58 9.13
CA TRP A 42 -3.06 -2.16 10.37
C TRP A 42 -4.58 -2.35 10.32
N TYR A 43 -5.31 -1.38 9.77
CA TYR A 43 -6.75 -1.48 9.57
C TYR A 43 -7.04 -1.71 8.09
N PRO A 44 -7.59 -2.86 7.68
CA PRO A 44 -7.75 -3.19 6.28
C PRO A 44 -8.69 -2.18 5.59
N GLU A 45 -8.12 -1.45 4.65
CA GLU A 45 -8.83 -0.54 3.75
C GLU A 45 -8.88 -1.15 2.35
N ALA A 46 -9.92 -0.81 1.58
CA ALA A 46 -10.05 -1.26 0.20
C ALA A 46 -8.88 -0.80 -0.70
N ALA A 47 -8.24 0.31 -0.32
CA ALA A 47 -7.06 0.84 -0.96
C ALA A 47 -5.98 1.16 0.07
N CYS A 48 -4.72 1.02 -0.34
CA CYS A 48 -3.56 1.37 0.48
C CYS A 48 -3.51 2.89 0.73
N PRO A 49 -3.47 3.36 2.00
CA PRO A 49 -3.53 4.78 2.34
C PRO A 49 -2.29 5.57 1.86
N TRP A 50 -1.18 4.89 1.56
CA TRP A 50 0.06 5.56 1.12
C TRP A 50 0.21 5.70 -0.39
N CYS A 51 -0.35 4.78 -1.18
CA CYS A 51 -0.16 4.77 -2.64
C CYS A 51 -1.43 4.54 -3.45
N SER A 52 -2.58 4.43 -2.76
CA SER A 52 -3.92 4.27 -3.33
C SER A 52 -4.04 3.06 -4.25
N GLN A 53 -3.20 2.05 -4.05
CA GLN A 53 -3.36 0.77 -4.76
C GLN A 53 -4.45 -0.06 -4.11
N PRO A 54 -5.28 -0.73 -4.91
CA PRO A 54 -6.33 -1.59 -4.38
C PRO A 54 -5.76 -2.81 -3.67
N GLY A 55 -6.50 -3.30 -2.67
CA GLY A 55 -6.37 -4.65 -2.12
C GLY A 55 -4.97 -4.97 -1.59
N PRO A 56 -4.58 -4.45 -0.41
CA PRO A 56 -3.43 -4.98 0.30
C PRO A 56 -3.61 -6.49 0.55
N GLU A 57 -2.52 -7.24 0.46
CA GLU A 57 -2.51 -8.70 0.55
C GLU A 57 -2.27 -9.14 1.99
N TRP A 58 -3.09 -10.03 2.52
CA TRP A 58 -2.92 -10.58 3.86
C TRP A 58 -1.62 -11.38 3.95
N THR A 59 -0.74 -10.97 4.86
CA THR A 59 0.58 -11.57 5.04
C THR A 59 0.74 -11.97 6.50
N ALA A 60 1.22 -13.20 6.77
CA ALA A 60 1.51 -13.65 8.13
C ALA A 60 2.55 -12.72 8.78
N ALA A 61 2.20 -12.16 9.93
CA ALA A 61 3.07 -11.38 10.78
C ALA A 61 3.47 -12.27 11.96
N GLY A 62 4.73 -12.69 11.98
CA GLY A 62 5.28 -13.44 13.11
C GLY A 62 5.59 -12.51 14.29
N ASP A 63 6.69 -12.81 14.97
CA ASP A 63 7.29 -12.03 16.07
C ASP A 63 8.10 -10.81 15.58
N VAL A 64 8.07 -10.51 14.28
CA VAL A 64 8.89 -9.47 13.65
C VAL A 64 8.23 -8.11 13.76
N VAL A 65 8.91 -7.15 14.40
CA VAL A 65 8.52 -5.74 14.37
C VAL A 65 8.83 -5.17 12.98
N HIS A 66 7.78 -4.91 12.22
CA HIS A 66 7.91 -4.26 10.92
C HIS A 66 7.91 -2.74 11.07
N LEU A 67 9.09 -2.13 11.00
CA LEU A 67 9.21 -0.69 10.86
C LEU A 67 8.82 -0.28 9.44
N ASP A 68 7.78 0.56 9.30
CA ASP A 68 7.54 1.27 8.04
C ASP A 68 8.72 2.22 7.82
N ARG A 69 9.66 1.83 6.96
CA ARG A 69 10.58 2.78 6.36
C ARG A 69 9.74 3.75 5.56
N GLY A 70 9.41 4.89 6.17
CA GLY A 70 8.45 5.89 5.72
C GLY A 70 8.47 6.20 4.23
N SER A 71 7.35 6.73 3.74
CA SER A 71 7.09 6.94 2.31
C SER A 71 8.24 7.64 1.59
N SER A 72 8.95 6.90 0.73
CA SER A 72 9.87 7.49 -0.26
C SER A 72 9.14 8.29 -1.36
N ARG A 73 7.80 8.40 -1.29
CA ARG A 73 7.03 9.29 -2.16
C ARG A 73 7.40 10.72 -1.79
N PRO A 74 8.08 11.48 -2.68
CA PRO A 74 8.24 12.91 -2.45
C PRO A 74 6.85 13.53 -2.33
N PRO A 75 6.66 14.59 -1.52
CA PRO A 75 5.38 15.29 -1.46
C PRO A 75 4.94 15.59 -2.88
N ALA A 76 3.63 15.42 -3.16
CA ALA A 76 3.08 15.80 -4.44
C ALA A 76 3.48 17.27 -4.68
N ARG A 77 4.36 17.53 -5.65
CA ARG A 77 4.68 18.90 -6.04
C ARG A 77 3.44 19.44 -6.74
N VAL A 78 2.54 20.04 -5.97
CA VAL A 78 1.53 20.95 -6.50
C VAL A 78 2.31 22.10 -7.11
N ARG A 79 2.22 22.25 -8.44
CA ARG A 79 2.66 23.48 -9.09
C ARG A 79 1.75 24.60 -8.63
N ARG A 80 2.27 25.84 -8.59
CA ARG A 80 1.49 27.04 -8.21
C ARG A 80 0.23 27.27 -9.09
N ASP A 81 0.12 26.58 -10.23
CA ASP A 81 -0.98 26.67 -11.20
C ASP A 81 -2.09 25.62 -11.00
N GLY A 82 -1.97 24.72 -10.01
CA GLY A 82 -3.03 23.76 -9.66
C GLY A 82 -3.21 22.57 -10.61
N SER A 83 -2.36 22.40 -11.65
CA SER A 83 -2.50 21.30 -12.59
C SER A 83 -1.78 20.02 -12.12
N LEU A 84 -2.52 18.91 -12.01
CA LEU A 84 -1.97 17.58 -11.75
C LEU A 84 -1.45 16.99 -13.07
N HIS A 85 -0.12 16.90 -13.22
CA HIS A 85 0.49 16.04 -14.24
C HIS A 85 1.18 14.87 -13.58
N GLN A 86 0.69 13.67 -13.89
CA GLN A 86 1.33 12.42 -13.48
C GLN A 86 2.58 12.23 -14.34
N CYS A 87 3.72 12.66 -13.82
CA CYS A 87 5.01 12.37 -14.41
C CYS A 87 5.26 10.86 -14.25
N HIS A 88 4.88 10.07 -15.26
CA HIS A 88 5.30 8.67 -15.34
C HIS A 88 6.81 8.65 -15.47
N ARG A 89 7.50 8.44 -14.35
CA ARG A 89 8.93 8.19 -14.31
C ARG A 89 9.16 6.90 -15.09
N HIS A 90 9.47 6.99 -16.38
CA HIS A 90 9.98 5.86 -17.13
C HIS A 90 11.22 5.36 -16.38
N ALA A 91 11.12 4.17 -15.82
CA ALA A 91 12.22 3.47 -15.21
C ALA A 91 13.26 3.23 -16.30
N ARG A 92 14.27 4.09 -16.41
CA ARG A 92 15.45 3.79 -17.21
C ARG A 92 16.18 2.66 -16.50
N ARG A 93 15.95 1.43 -16.98
CA ARG A 93 16.90 0.33 -16.82
C ARG A 93 18.17 0.74 -17.58
N GLY A 94 19.33 0.53 -16.97
CA GLY A 94 20.59 0.39 -17.72
C GLY A 94 21.60 1.52 -17.59
N SER A 95 22.65 1.18 -16.85
CA SER A 95 24.07 1.53 -16.99
C SER A 95 24.56 2.97 -16.76
N VAL A 96 25.52 3.05 -15.85
CA VAL A 96 26.40 4.17 -15.56
C VAL A 96 27.33 4.38 -16.75
N ALA A 97 27.17 5.50 -17.45
CA ALA A 97 28.24 6.08 -18.25
C ALA A 97 28.07 7.60 -18.21
N ALA A 98 29.11 8.27 -17.71
CA ALA A 98 29.17 9.72 -17.58
C ALA A 98 28.97 10.39 -18.95
N GLY A 99 27.94 11.23 -19.06
CA GLY A 99 27.67 11.98 -20.29
C GLY A 99 26.50 12.95 -20.11
N ARG A 100 26.76 14.23 -20.45
CA ARG A 100 25.84 15.38 -20.38
C ARG A 100 24.37 15.03 -20.66
N HIS A 101 23.47 15.45 -19.77
CA HIS A 101 22.02 15.39 -19.99
C HIS A 101 21.58 16.39 -21.07
N PRO A 102 20.98 15.96 -22.20
CA PRO A 102 20.28 16.87 -23.09
C PRO A 102 18.92 17.25 -22.47
N ARG A 103 18.63 18.55 -22.43
CA ARG A 103 17.34 19.11 -22.00
C ARG A 103 16.22 18.65 -22.96
N GLY A 104 15.53 17.57 -22.61
CA GLY A 104 14.36 17.10 -23.34
C GLY A 104 13.18 18.07 -23.19
N ARG A 105 12.81 18.74 -24.29
CA ARG A 105 11.58 19.53 -24.43
C ARG A 105 10.36 18.61 -24.32
N CYS A 106 9.44 18.92 -23.41
CA CYS A 106 8.10 18.32 -23.41
C CYS A 106 7.25 19.07 -24.47
N ARG A 107 6.74 18.36 -25.48
CA ARG A 107 5.68 18.87 -26.38
C ARG A 107 4.33 18.45 -25.78
N GLY A 108 3.45 19.42 -25.55
CA GLY A 108 2.08 19.17 -25.10
C GLY A 108 1.19 18.68 -26.24
N ARG A 109 0.12 17.98 -25.88
CA ARG A 109 -1.09 17.78 -26.66
C ARG A 109 -2.26 18.24 -25.81
#